data_AF-A0A5X4WGL0-F1
#
_entry.id   AF-A0A5X4WGL0-F1
#
_cell.length_a   1.000
_cell.length_b   1.000
_cell.length_c   1.000
_cell.angle_alpha   90.00
_cell.angle_beta   90.00
_cell.angle_gamma   90.00
#
_symmetry.space_group_name_H-M   'P 1'
#
loop_
_entity.id
_entity.type
_entity.pdbx_description
1 polymer ?
#
loop_
_entity_poly.entity_id
_entity_poly.type
_entity_poly.pdbx_seq_one_letter_code
_entity_poly.pdbx_strand_id
1 'polypeptide(L)' 'MPLPTSLTAETPQPTIPDPLTYGASLDLNVNLLSALGQCNIDKASIRAIEQERK' A
#
# COMPACT_ATOMS: atom_id res chain seq x y z
N MET A 1 -13.31 14.34 13.74
CA MET A 1 -12.28 13.40 14.24
C MET A 1 -11.14 13.33 13.25
N PRO A 2 -9.86 13.43 13.65
CA PRO A 2 -8.72 13.33 12.72
C PRO A 2 -8.65 11.95 12.06
N LEU A 3 -7.99 11.84 10.90
CA LEU A 3 -7.72 10.54 10.28
C LEU A 3 -6.76 9.74 11.18
N PRO A 4 -6.94 8.42 11.32
CA PRO A 4 -5.93 7.55 11.92
C PRO A 4 -4.58 7.71 11.19
N THR A 5 -3.49 7.85 11.94
CA THR A 5 -2.13 8.01 11.38
C THR A 5 -1.72 6.84 10.49
N SER A 6 -2.26 5.65 10.75
CA SER A 6 -2.02 4.46 9.92
C SER A 6 -2.51 4.62 8.49
N LEU A 7 -3.60 5.37 8.24
CA LEU A 7 -4.17 5.54 6.91
C LEU A 7 -3.36 6.49 6.03
N THR A 8 -2.58 7.37 6.64
CA THR A 8 -1.73 8.35 5.95
C THR A 8 -0.25 7.99 6.03
N ALA A 9 0.07 6.79 6.51
CA ALA A 9 1.44 6.31 6.52
C ALA A 9 1.91 6.07 5.08
N GLU A 10 3.20 6.28 4.83
CA GLU A 10 3.78 6.00 3.52
C GLU A 10 3.62 4.51 3.17
N THR A 11 3.23 4.23 1.92
CA THR A 11 3.14 2.86 1.44
C THR A 11 4.55 2.27 1.34
N PRO A 12 4.85 1.13 1.99
CA PRO A 12 6.18 0.55 1.97
C PRO A 12 6.62 0.23 0.53
N GLN A 13 7.81 0.69 0.16
CA GLN A 13 8.42 0.35 -1.12
C GLN A 13 9.22 -0.96 -0.99
N PRO A 14 8.86 -2.03 -1.72
CA PRO A 14 9.63 -3.27 -1.67
C PRO A 14 11.02 -3.07 -2.27
N THR A 15 12.00 -3.75 -1.69
CA THR A 15 13.38 -3.72 -2.19
C THR A 15 13.47 -4.44 -3.53
N ILE A 16 14.14 -3.83 -4.51
CA ILE A 16 14.44 -4.47 -5.78
C ILE A 16 15.68 -5.36 -5.58
N PRO A 17 15.59 -6.68 -5.80
CA PRO A 17 16.71 -7.59 -5.58
C PRO A 17 17.79 -7.44 -6.65
N ASP A 18 19.04 -7.65 -6.26
CA ASP A 18 20.22 -7.68 -7.14
C ASP A 18 21.06 -8.94 -6.83
N PRO A 19 21.17 -9.91 -7.77
CA PRO A 19 20.61 -9.91 -9.11
C PRO A 19 19.09 -10.12 -9.14
N LEU A 20 18.41 -9.45 -10.08
CA LEU A 20 16.98 -9.66 -10.34
C LEU A 20 16.75 -10.95 -11.15
N THR A 21 16.73 -12.09 -10.46
CA THR A 21 16.38 -13.37 -11.07
C THR A 21 14.89 -13.45 -11.40
N TYR A 22 14.47 -14.40 -12.25
CA TYR A 22 13.05 -14.61 -12.56
C TYR A 22 12.23 -14.99 -11.31
N GLY A 23 12.76 -15.82 -10.41
CA GLY A 23 12.08 -16.13 -9.15
C GLY A 23 11.94 -14.89 -8.26
N ALA A 24 13.01 -14.11 -8.14
CA ALA A 24 12.99 -12.88 -7.35
C ALA A 24 12.06 -11.80 -7.93
N SER A 25 11.85 -11.77 -9.24
CA SER A 25 10.86 -10.86 -9.85
C SER A 25 9.42 -11.28 -9.57
N LEU A 26 9.15 -12.58 -9.45
CA LEU A 26 7.84 -13.08 -9.01
C LEU A 26 7.54 -12.65 -7.57
N ASP A 27 8.49 -12.83 -6.66
CA ASP A 27 8.37 -12.40 -5.26
C ASP A 27 8.20 -10.87 -5.16
N LEU A 28 8.98 -10.11 -5.94
CA LEU A 28 8.84 -8.65 -6.04
C LEU A 28 7.44 -8.25 -6.50
N ASN A 29 6.88 -8.92 -7.52
CA ASN A 29 5.53 -8.65 -8.01
C ASN A 29 4.46 -8.94 -6.95
N VAL A 30 4.59 -10.03 -6.18
CA VAL A 30 3.68 -10.33 -5.06
C VAL A 30 3.74 -9.22 -4.02
N ASN A 31 4.94 -8.81 -3.62
CA ASN A 31 5.13 -7.74 -2.64
C ASN A 31 4.54 -6.39 -3.12
N LEU A 32 4.74 -6.06 -4.41
CA LEU A 32 4.16 -4.86 -5.02
C LEU A 32 2.63 -4.91 -5.04
N LEU A 33 2.05 -6.03 -5.44
CA LEU A 33 0.59 -6.20 -5.47
C LEU A 33 -0.03 -6.13 -4.07
N SER A 34 0.62 -6.70 -3.05
CA SER A 34 0.19 -6.58 -1.65
C SER A 34 0.25 -5.13 -1.15
N ALA A 35 1.34 -4.40 -1.42
CA ALA A 35 1.49 -3.01 -1.02
C ALA A 35 0.43 -2.10 -1.70
N LEU A 36 0.18 -2.31 -2.99
CA LEU A 36 -0.88 -1.60 -3.73
C LEU A 36 -2.27 -1.95 -3.21
N GLY A 37 -2.51 -3.22 -2.89
CA GLY A 37 -3.76 -3.68 -2.28
C GLY A 37 -4.06 -2.96 -0.97
N GLN A 38 -3.08 -2.90 -0.07
CA GLN A 38 -3.21 -2.19 1.19
C GLN A 38 -3.43 -0.68 0.98
N CYS A 39 -2.64 -0.06 0.11
CA CYS A 39 -2.78 1.37 -0.25
C CYS A 39 -4.20 1.69 -0.75
N ASN A 40 -4.80 0.80 -1.55
CA ASN A 40 -6.15 0.98 -2.05
C ASN A 40 -7.22 0.86 -0.94
N ILE A 41 -7.02 -0.06 0.01
CA ILE A 41 -7.87 -0.19 1.20
C ILE A 41 -7.80 1.10 2.02
N ASP A 42 -6.58 1.59 2.31
CA ASP A 42 -6.38 2.80 3.11
C ASP A 42 -7.05 4.02 2.45
N LYS A 43 -6.89 4.18 1.13
CA LYS A 43 -7.58 5.23 0.35
C LYS A 43 -9.10 5.11 0.42
N ALA A 44 -9.64 3.89 0.37
CA ALA A 44 -11.09 3.67 0.48
C ALA A 44 -11.59 4.06 1.88
N SER A 45 -10.86 3.69 2.94
CA SER A 45 -11.17 4.07 4.31
C SER A 45 -11.10 5.59 4.51
N ILE A 46 -10.09 6.27 3.97
CA ILE A 46 -10.02 7.74 4.01
C ILE A 46 -11.25 8.35 3.35
N ARG A 47 -11.62 7.90 2.14
CA ARG A 47 -12.79 8.42 1.41
C ARG A 47 -14.07 8.24 2.19
N ALA A 48 -14.25 7.11 2.88
CA ALA A 48 -15.42 6.86 3.72
C ALA A 48 -15.48 7.85 4.89
N ILE A 49 -14.37 8.04 5.61
CA ILE A 49 -14.29 8.98 6.75
C ILE A 49 -14.54 10.43 6.28
N GLU A 50 -13.94 10.84 5.15
CA GLU A 50 -14.17 12.19 4.62
C GLU A 50 -15.61 12.40 4.16
N GLN A 51 -16.30 11.36 3.71
CA GLN A 51 -17.70 11.45 3.31
C GLN A 51 -18.63 11.62 4.52
N GLU A 52 -18.30 11.02 5.67
CA GLU A 52 -19.02 11.22 6.93
C GLU A 52 -18.81 12.62 7.53
N ARG A 53 -17.78 13.36 7.08
CA ARG A 53 -17.51 14.74 7.52
C ARG A 53 -18.24 15.81 6.70
N LYS A 54 -18.77 15.45 5.54
CA LYS A 54 -19.61 16.34 4.72
C LYS A 54 -21.03 16.39 5.27
#